data_AF-A0A537TJ31-F1
#
_entry.id   AF-A0A537TJ31-F1
#
_cell.length_a   1.000
_cell.length_b   1.000
_cell.length_c   1.000
_cell.angle_alpha   90.00
_cell.angle_beta   90.00
_cell.angle_gamma   90.00
#
_symmetry.space_group_name_H-M   'P 1'
#
loop_
_entity.id
_entity.type
_entity.pdbx_description
1 polymer ?
#
loop_
_entity_poly.entity_id
_entity_poly.type
_entity_poly.pdbx_seq_one_letter_code
_entity_poly.pdbx_strand_id
1 'polypeptide(L)'
;MFRSLDFLYVPTDDVDDSARRFVEALGATLVWKVRAMGTVVACLRVSDAGPTVLLSGHLEGTAPILIYRVDDYTEAVAALRAAGVEDVREVEIPHGPCASFRAPGGQRLAVYELTRPQADRHFSGRIDE
;
A
#
# COMPACT_ATOMS: atom_id res chain seq x y z
N MET A 1 16.35 -5.07 8.59
CA MET A 1 15.62 -3.96 7.94
C MET A 1 14.22 -4.40 7.54
N PHE A 2 14.02 -5.12 6.42
CA PHE A 2 12.69 -5.54 5.96
C PHE A 2 12.09 -6.69 6.80
N ARG A 3 10.78 -6.64 7.02
CA ARG A 3 10.01 -7.66 7.76
C ARG A 3 9.04 -8.37 6.83
N SER A 4 7.81 -7.87 6.72
CA SER A 4 6.75 -8.45 5.91
C SER A 4 6.33 -7.51 4.79
N LEU A 5 5.90 -8.08 3.65
CA LEU A 5 5.16 -7.33 2.64
C LEU A 5 3.71 -7.25 3.12
N ASP A 6 3.29 -6.07 3.56
CA ASP A 6 1.96 -5.90 4.16
C ASP A 6 0.94 -5.38 3.15
N PHE A 7 1.39 -4.56 2.19
CA PHE A 7 0.51 -3.97 1.20
C PHE A 7 1.08 -4.07 -0.23
N LEU A 8 0.19 -4.41 -1.16
CA LEU A 8 0.37 -4.18 -2.58
C LEU A 8 -0.47 -2.96 -2.96
N TYR A 9 0.17 -1.84 -3.27
CA TYR A 9 -0.55 -0.62 -3.67
C TYR A 9 -0.58 -0.50 -5.19
N VAL A 10 -1.71 -0.85 -5.78
CA VAL A 10 -1.89 -1.15 -7.19
C VAL A 10 -2.62 0.02 -7.88
N PRO A 11 -2.03 0.63 -8.94
CA PRO A 11 -2.74 1.62 -9.73
C PRO A 11 -3.87 0.96 -10.54
N THR A 12 -4.99 1.67 -10.68
CA THR A 12 -6.07 1.30 -11.61
C THR A 12 -6.85 2.53 -12.04
N ASP A 13 -7.30 2.55 -13.29
CA ASP A 13 -8.11 3.65 -13.84
C ASP A 13 -9.56 3.62 -13.33
N ASP A 14 -10.05 2.44 -12.95
CA ASP A 14 -11.40 2.23 -12.42
C ASP A 14 -11.33 1.29 -11.21
N VAL A 15 -11.37 1.89 -10.02
CA VAL A 15 -11.32 1.16 -8.74
C VAL A 15 -12.58 0.34 -8.52
N ASP A 16 -13.73 0.82 -8.96
CA ASP A 16 -15.02 0.17 -8.75
C ASP A 16 -15.11 -1.12 -9.55
N ASP A 17 -14.81 -1.04 -10.86
CA ASP A 17 -14.78 -2.19 -11.76
C ASP A 17 -13.66 -3.18 -11.41
N SER A 18 -12.49 -2.67 -11.01
CA SER A 18 -11.37 -3.52 -10.60
C SER A 18 -11.69 -4.29 -9.30
N ALA A 19 -12.23 -3.62 -8.29
CA ALA A 19 -12.62 -4.27 -7.04
C ALA A 19 -13.67 -5.36 -7.28
N ARG A 20 -14.67 -5.07 -8.11
CA ARG A 20 -15.69 -6.05 -8.53
C ARG A 20 -15.06 -7.28 -9.17
N ARG A 21 -14.12 -7.12 -10.12
CA ARG A 21 -13.42 -8.25 -10.75
C ARG A 21 -12.59 -9.07 -9.76
N PHE A 22 -11.92 -8.45 -8.80
CA PHE A 22 -11.20 -9.17 -7.75
C PHE A 22 -12.14 -10.06 -6.93
N VAL A 23 -13.30 -9.53 -6.55
CA VAL A 23 -14.30 -10.30 -5.80
C VAL A 23 -14.88 -11.43 -6.65
N GLU A 24 -15.38 -11.13 -7.84
CA GLU A 24 -16.08 -12.09 -8.69
C GLU A 24 -15.18 -13.19 -9.27
N ALA A 25 -13.97 -12.83 -9.71
CA ALA A 25 -13.08 -13.76 -10.41
C ALA A 25 -12.10 -14.49 -9.47
N LEU A 26 -11.66 -13.82 -8.40
CA LEU A 26 -10.63 -14.37 -7.49
C LEU A 26 -11.20 -14.77 -6.13
N GLY A 27 -12.48 -14.49 -5.86
CA GLY A 27 -13.07 -14.73 -4.54
C GLY A 27 -12.51 -13.81 -3.45
N ALA A 28 -11.91 -12.68 -3.83
CA ALA A 28 -11.34 -11.74 -2.86
C ALA A 28 -12.44 -11.14 -1.97
N THR A 29 -12.08 -10.81 -0.73
CA THR A 29 -12.96 -10.06 0.17
C THR A 29 -12.68 -8.57 0.03
N LEU A 30 -13.69 -7.78 -0.32
CA LEU A 30 -13.64 -6.33 -0.23
C LEU A 30 -13.77 -5.91 1.24
N VAL A 31 -12.68 -5.43 1.83
CA VAL A 31 -12.60 -5.07 3.26
C VAL A 31 -13.16 -3.67 3.49
N TRP A 32 -12.80 -2.73 2.61
CA TRP A 32 -13.33 -1.37 2.59
C TRP A 32 -13.10 -0.71 1.22
N LYS A 33 -13.88 0.31 0.90
CA LYS A 33 -13.75 1.16 -0.29
C LYS A 33 -14.14 2.58 0.08
N VAL A 34 -13.22 3.53 -0.09
CA VAL A 34 -13.41 4.91 0.36
C VAL A 34 -13.21 5.86 -0.81
N ARG A 35 -14.14 6.80 -0.96
CA ARG A 35 -14.10 7.89 -1.92
C ARG A 35 -13.85 9.19 -1.17
N ALA A 36 -12.68 9.78 -1.35
CA ALA A 36 -12.27 10.99 -0.64
C ALA A 36 -11.23 11.77 -1.45
N MET A 37 -11.18 13.09 -1.26
CA MET A 37 -10.15 13.96 -1.87
C MET A 37 -10.00 13.79 -3.39
N GLY A 38 -11.11 13.57 -4.09
CA GLY A 38 -11.12 13.40 -5.55
C GLY A 38 -10.57 12.06 -6.06
N THR A 39 -10.35 11.07 -5.18
CA THR A 39 -9.89 9.74 -5.57
C THR A 39 -10.69 8.64 -4.86
N VAL A 40 -10.47 7.40 -5.29
CA VAL A 40 -11.04 6.19 -4.69
C VAL A 40 -9.88 5.26 -4.33
N VAL A 41 -9.99 4.63 -3.17
CA VAL A 41 -9.11 3.52 -2.78
C VAL A 41 -9.96 2.37 -2.28
N ALA A 42 -9.70 1.16 -2.77
CA ALA A 42 -10.32 -0.07 -2.30
C ALA A 42 -9.28 -0.98 -1.67
N CYS A 43 -9.67 -1.65 -0.59
CA CYS A 43 -8.86 -2.61 0.13
C CYS A 43 -9.45 -4.00 0.01
N LEU A 44 -8.66 -4.93 -0.50
CA LEU A 44 -9.05 -6.29 -0.80
C LEU A 44 -8.11 -7.27 -0.10
N ARG A 45 -8.70 -8.36 0.38
CA ARG A 45 -7.98 -9.53 0.85
C ARG A 45 -8.19 -10.68 -0.12
N VAL A 46 -7.12 -11.14 -0.75
CA VAL A 46 -7.17 -12.28 -1.70
C VAL A 46 -7.06 -13.62 -0.97
N SER A 47 -6.36 -13.67 0.16
CA SER A 47 -6.20 -14.86 0.99
C SER A 47 -6.08 -14.50 2.47
N ASP A 48 -6.32 -15.46 3.36
CA ASP A 48 -6.23 -15.26 4.82
C ASP A 48 -4.83 -14.86 5.29
N ALA A 49 -3.80 -15.23 4.52
CA ALA A 49 -2.41 -14.84 4.73
C ALA A 49 -1.86 -14.08 3.52
N GLY A 50 -0.92 -13.16 3.77
CA GLY A 50 -0.24 -12.39 2.73
C GLY A 50 -0.64 -10.90 2.71
N PRO A 51 -0.15 -10.15 1.71
CA PRO A 51 -0.37 -8.71 1.66
C PRO A 51 -1.83 -8.38 1.36
N THR A 52 -2.27 -7.27 1.94
CA THR A 52 -3.52 -6.63 1.53
C THR A 52 -3.33 -5.93 0.19
N VAL A 53 -4.29 -6.07 -0.72
CA VAL A 53 -4.27 -5.36 -2.01
C VAL A 53 -5.04 -4.05 -1.87
N LEU A 54 -4.36 -2.95 -2.15
CA LEU A 54 -4.94 -1.61 -2.17
C LEU A 54 -5.04 -1.17 -3.63
N LEU A 55 -6.24 -1.11 -4.21
CA LEU A 55 -6.48 -0.54 -5.53
C LEU A 55 -6.63 0.97 -5.41
N SER A 56 -5.95 1.73 -6.27
CA SER A 56 -5.89 3.19 -6.16
C SER A 56 -6.10 3.90 -7.48
N GLY A 57 -7.03 4.86 -7.48
CA GLY A 57 -7.32 5.71 -8.63
C GLY A 57 -6.41 6.92 -8.81
N HIS A 58 -5.42 7.13 -7.92
CA HIS A 58 -4.51 8.29 -8.01
C HIS A 58 -3.04 7.91 -8.16
N LEU A 59 -2.72 6.62 -8.24
CA LEU A 59 -1.36 6.20 -8.54
C LEU A 59 -1.12 6.29 -10.04
N GLU A 60 -0.03 6.95 -10.42
CA GLU A 60 0.43 6.98 -11.80
C GLU A 60 1.12 5.67 -12.19
N GLY A 61 1.09 5.35 -13.49
CA GLY A 61 1.72 4.20 -14.11
C GLY A 61 0.98 2.88 -13.86
N THR A 62 1.57 1.77 -14.28
CA THR A 62 0.93 0.43 -14.21
C THR A 62 1.55 -0.49 -13.16
N ALA A 63 2.75 -0.16 -12.67
CA ALA A 63 3.47 -0.99 -11.71
C ALA A 63 3.00 -0.71 -10.26
N PRO A 64 2.72 -1.75 -9.46
CA PRO A 64 2.35 -1.59 -8.06
C PRO A 64 3.53 -1.09 -7.21
N ILE A 65 3.22 -0.48 -6.07
CA ILE A 65 4.17 -0.20 -5.00
C ILE A 65 4.11 -1.34 -3.98
N LEU A 66 5.26 -1.98 -3.73
CA LEU A 66 5.42 -3.03 -2.74
C LEU A 66 5.79 -2.40 -1.38
N ILE A 67 4.89 -2.43 -0.41
CA ILE A 67 5.08 -1.74 0.88
C ILE A 67 5.47 -2.75 1.97
N TYR A 68 6.72 -2.66 2.41
CA TYR A 68 7.29 -3.53 3.43
C TYR A 68 7.29 -2.89 4.82
N ARG A 69 6.96 -3.67 5.84
CA ARG A 69 7.18 -3.27 7.23
C ARG A 69 8.66 -3.31 7.59
N VAL A 70 9.11 -2.38 8.43
CA VAL A 70 10.42 -2.37 9.07
C VAL A 70 10.26 -2.23 10.59
N ASP A 71 11.28 -2.63 11.35
CA ASP A 71 11.27 -2.52 12.82
C ASP A 71 11.56 -1.08 13.30
N ASP A 72 12.46 -0.37 12.61
CA ASP A 72 12.83 1.03 12.88
C ASP A 72 12.87 1.81 11.55
N TYR A 73 12.01 2.81 11.44
CA TYR A 73 11.89 3.65 10.24
C TYR A 73 13.14 4.46 9.96
N THR A 74 13.71 5.08 11.00
CA THR A 74 14.84 6.00 10.86
C THR A 74 16.08 5.25 10.40
N GLU A 75 16.36 4.10 11.02
CA GLU A 75 17.46 3.21 10.62
C GLU A 75 17.27 2.69 9.19
N ALA A 76 16.06 2.29 8.83
CA ALA A 76 15.76 1.78 7.49
C ALA A 76 15.98 2.84 6.39
N VAL A 77 15.50 4.06 6.59
CA VAL A 77 15.71 5.17 5.64
C VAL A 77 17.18 5.56 5.55
N ALA A 78 17.89 5.61 6.68
CA ALA A 78 19.33 5.88 6.69
C ALA A 78 20.11 4.81 5.91
N ALA A 79 19.78 3.53 6.09
CA ALA A 79 20.40 2.43 5.38
C ALA A 79 20.15 2.49 3.86
N LEU A 80 18.93 2.82 3.42
CA LEU A 80 18.61 3.01 2.00
C LEU A 80 19.44 4.12 1.37
N ARG A 81 19.51 5.29 2.04
CA ARG A 81 20.31 6.42 1.57
C ARG A 81 21.80 6.09 1.52
N ALA A 82 22.33 5.40 2.54
CA ALA A 82 23.72 4.96 2.58
C ALA A 82 24.05 3.94 1.47
N ALA A 83 23.08 3.13 1.05
CA ALA A 83 23.19 2.21 -0.07
C ALA A 83 23.06 2.87 -1.45
N GLY A 84 22.89 4.21 -1.51
CA GLY A 84 22.78 4.96 -2.77
C GLY A 84 21.39 4.87 -3.41
N VAL A 85 20.35 4.52 -2.65
CA VAL A 85 18.97 4.61 -3.16
C VAL A 85 18.59 6.08 -3.27
N GLU A 86 18.38 6.53 -4.50
CA GLU A 86 17.95 7.89 -4.84
C GLU A 86 16.43 8.05 -4.68
N ASP A 87 15.96 9.31 -4.64
CA ASP A 87 14.54 9.68 -4.60
C ASP A 87 13.71 9.03 -3.48
N VAL A 88 14.32 8.82 -2.31
CA VAL A 88 13.58 8.41 -1.11
C VAL A 88 12.63 9.53 -0.70
N ARG A 89 11.33 9.33 -0.96
CA ARG A 89 10.26 10.26 -0.63
C ARG A 89 9.52 9.80 0.62
N GLU A 90 9.62 10.60 1.67
CA GLU A 90 8.99 10.36 2.96
C GLU A 90 7.55 10.92 2.98
N VAL A 91 6.61 10.14 3.50
CA VAL A 91 5.18 10.42 3.57
C VAL A 91 4.59 9.82 4.85
N GLU A 92 3.48 10.37 5.33
CA GLU A 92 2.70 9.73 6.40
C GLU A 92 1.61 8.85 5.80
N ILE A 93 1.44 7.66 6.35
CA ILE A 93 0.30 6.77 6.09
C ILE A 93 -0.47 6.54 7.39
N PRO A 94 -1.71 6.03 7.34
CA PRO A 94 -2.51 5.80 8.56
C PRO A 94 -1.76 4.99 9.63
N HIS A 95 -0.95 4.01 9.23
CA HIS A 95 -0.20 3.12 10.12
C HIS A 95 1.05 3.72 10.76
N GLY A 96 1.60 4.81 10.23
CA GLY A 96 2.88 5.36 10.67
C GLY A 96 3.67 6.08 9.58
N PRO A 97 4.96 6.39 9.86
CA PRO A 97 5.86 6.97 8.87
C PRO A 97 6.17 5.95 7.76
N CYS A 98 6.30 6.44 6.53
CA CYS A 98 6.54 5.63 5.34
C CYS A 98 7.48 6.36 4.37
N ALA A 99 8.33 5.61 3.67
CA ALA A 99 9.21 6.14 2.65
C ALA A 99 9.08 5.31 1.38
N SER A 100 8.71 5.96 0.28
CA SER A 100 8.65 5.35 -1.05
C SER A 100 9.93 5.64 -1.85
N PHE A 101 10.38 4.68 -2.64
CA PHE A 101 11.59 4.78 -3.45
C PHE A 101 11.53 3.82 -4.64
N ARG A 102 12.57 3.87 -5.49
CA ARG A 102 12.76 2.89 -6.57
C ARG A 102 13.93 1.98 -6.27
N ALA A 103 13.76 0.68 -6.47
CA ALA A 103 14.86 -0.27 -6.49
C ALA A 103 15.72 -0.04 -7.75
N PRO A 104 16.95 -0.59 -7.82
CA PRO A 104 17.85 -0.40 -8.97
C PRO A 104 17.24 -0.80 -10.33
N GLY A 105 16.30 -1.75 -10.35
CA GLY A 105 15.57 -2.15 -11.57
C GLY A 105 14.32 -1.31 -11.86
N GLY A 106 14.11 -0.20 -11.18
CA GLY A 106 12.98 0.71 -11.36
C GLY A 106 11.68 0.29 -10.66
N GLN A 107 11.67 -0.87 -9.97
CA GLN A 107 10.52 -1.33 -9.20
C GLN A 107 10.18 -0.34 -8.09
N ARG A 108 8.89 -0.12 -7.85
CA ARG A 108 8.40 0.82 -6.84
C ARG A 108 8.27 0.09 -5.50
N LEU A 109 9.00 0.54 -4.50
CA LEU A 109 8.96 -0.01 -3.16
C LEU A 109 8.63 1.09 -2.16
N ALA A 110 8.16 0.69 -1.00
CA ALA A 110 8.11 1.54 0.17
C ALA A 110 8.46 0.74 1.44
N VAL A 111 8.94 1.45 2.45
CA VAL A 111 9.09 0.93 3.81
C VAL A 111 8.26 1.76 4.76
N TYR A 112 7.66 1.11 5.76
CA TYR A 112 6.94 1.81 6.82
C TYR A 112 7.17 1.13 8.17
N GLU A 113 7.05 1.91 9.24
CA GLU A 113 7.04 1.38 10.61
C GLU A 113 5.62 1.41 11.16
N LEU A 114 5.18 0.28 11.74
CA LEU A 114 3.86 0.17 12.34
C LEU A 114 3.86 0.81 13.73
N THR A 115 3.61 2.12 13.78
CA THR A 115 3.50 2.87 15.04
C THR A 115 2.04 3.03 15.50
N ARG A 116 1.07 2.80 14.61
CA ARG A 116 -0.37 2.96 14.85
C ARG A 116 -1.15 1.69 14.45
N PRO A 117 -1.00 0.56 15.17
CA PRO A 117 -1.62 -0.72 14.80
C PRO A 117 -3.15 -0.70 14.71
N GLN A 118 -3.80 0.22 15.42
CA GLN A 118 -5.24 0.41 15.38
C GLN A 118 -5.76 0.98 14.04
N ALA A 119 -4.88 1.48 13.16
CA ALA A 119 -5.25 2.13 11.91
C ALA A 119 -6.03 1.21 10.95
N ASP A 120 -5.78 -0.11 10.98
CA ASP A 120 -6.50 -1.11 10.18
C ASP A 120 -8.03 -1.05 10.38
N ARG A 121 -8.46 -0.68 11.59
CA ARG A 121 -9.89 -0.64 11.94
C ARG A 121 -10.59 0.60 11.41
N HIS A 122 -9.87 1.62 11.01
CA HIS A 122 -10.44 2.94 10.74
C HIS A 122 -11.46 2.93 9.58
N PHE A 123 -11.17 2.16 8.52
CA PHE A 123 -12.05 2.05 7.37
C PHE A 123 -12.77 0.70 7.28
N SER A 124 -12.42 -0.28 8.11
CA SER A 124 -12.97 -1.63 8.03
C SER A 124 -14.51 -1.63 7.99
N GLY A 125 -15.08 -2.24 6.95
CA GLY A 125 -16.53 -2.32 6.73
C GLY A 125 -17.17 -1.10 6.06
N ARG A 126 -16.44 0.00 5.86
CA ARG A 126 -16.93 1.15 5.10
C ARG A 126 -16.80 0.90 3.60
N ILE A 127 -17.93 0.94 2.89
CA ILE A 127 -18.01 0.81 1.44
C ILE A 127 -18.80 2.01 0.93
N ASP A 128 -18.10 3.01 0.41
CA ASP A 128 -18.72 4.16 -0.25
C ASP A 128 -19.26 3.74 -1.63
N GLU A 129 -20.35 4.36 -2.09
CA GLU A 129 -20.85 4.17 -3.47
C GLU A 129 -19.97 4.92 -4.49
#